data_AF-Q5BRP3-F1
#
_entry.id   AF-Q5BRP3-F1
#
_cell.length_a   1.000
_cell.length_b   1.000
_cell.length_c   1.000
_cell.angle_alpha   90.00
_cell.angle_beta   90.00
_cell.angle_gamma   90.00
#
_symmetry.space_group_name_H-M   'P 1'
#
loop_
_entity.id
_entity.type
_entity.pdbx_description
1 polymer ?
#
loop_
_entity_poly.entity_id
_entity_poly.type
_entity_poly.pdbx_seq_one_letter_code
_entity_poly.pdbx_strand_id
1 'polypeptide(L)'
;DRSWKASKAGIMSKVDLFLHNLINYDKENIHENCLKAVQEYLKDPEFDPELIRNKSTAAAGLCSWVINIVQFYNIYCDVKPKRDALNAPNEELRQATEK
;
A
#
# COMPACT_ATOMS: atom_id res chain seq x y z
N ASP A 1 5.23 16.68 9.91
CA ASP A 1 5.38 17.96 9.18
C ASP A 1 5.26 17.66 7.69
N ARG A 2 4.36 18.35 6.97
CA ARG A 2 4.13 18.18 5.51
C ARG A 2 4.84 19.26 4.67
N SER A 3 5.73 20.05 5.28
CA SER A 3 6.46 21.10 4.58
C SER A 3 7.43 20.53 3.55
N TRP A 4 7.58 21.24 2.43
CA TRP A 4 8.56 20.90 1.38
C TRP A 4 9.98 20.73 1.95
N LYS A 5 10.37 21.57 2.91
CA LYS A 5 11.67 21.50 3.57
C LYS A 5 11.86 20.19 4.33
N ALA A 6 10.85 19.76 5.09
CA ALA A 6 10.89 18.50 5.83
C ALA A 6 10.93 17.29 4.88
N SER A 7 10.10 17.27 3.83
CA SER A 7 10.09 16.17 2.85
C SER A 7 11.42 16.06 2.11
N LYS A 8 12.00 17.19 1.70
CA LYS A 8 13.29 17.24 1.01
C LYS A 8 14.45 16.77 1.90
N ALA A 9 14.49 17.23 3.15
CA ALA A 9 15.56 16.91 4.08
C ALA A 9 15.44 15.49 4.68
N GLY A 10 14.21 15.00 4.85
CA GLY A 10 13.93 13.69 5.42
C GLY A 10 13.97 12.59 4.37
N ILE A 11 12.85 12.37 3.70
CA ILE A 11 12.63 11.22 2.82
C ILE A 11 13.49 11.30 1.55
N MET A 12 13.61 12.49 0.96
CA MET A 12 14.30 12.64 -0.32
C MET A 12 15.82 12.82 -0.20
N SER A 13 16.37 12.92 1.01
CA SER A 13 17.82 13.08 1.21
C SER A 13 18.59 11.78 1.03
N LYS A 14 17.93 10.62 1.17
CA LYS A 14 18.51 9.27 1.01
C LYS A 14 17.63 8.42 0.11
N VAL A 15 17.80 8.60 -1.20
CA VAL A 15 16.96 7.95 -2.22
C VAL A 15 17.03 6.42 -2.16
N ASP A 16 18.20 5.84 -1.91
CA ASP A 16 18.35 4.38 -1.82
C ASP A 16 17.55 3.77 -0.66
N LEU A 17 17.60 4.43 0.50
CA LEU A 17 16.82 4.02 1.68
C LEU A 17 15.33 4.21 1.43
N PHE A 18 14.94 5.29 0.78
CA PHE A 18 13.54 5.51 0.41
C PHE A 18 13.02 4.40 -0.51
N LEU A 19 13.77 4.05 -1.56
CA LEU A 19 13.40 2.96 -2.46
C LEU A 19 13.35 1.62 -1.74
N HIS A 20 14.33 1.32 -0.88
CA HIS A 20 14.32 0.11 -0.06
C HIS A 20 13.07 0.02 0.82
N ASN A 21 12.65 1.12 1.44
CA ASN A 21 11.45 1.17 2.26
C ASN A 21 10.17 0.95 1.45
N LEU A 22 10.11 1.47 0.21
CA LEU A 22 8.96 1.24 -0.69
C LEU A 22 8.85 -0.23 -1.11
N ILE A 23 9.98 -0.87 -1.41
CA ILE A 23 10.04 -2.28 -1.82
C ILE A 23 9.61 -3.20 -0.68
N ASN A 24 10.07 -2.91 0.54
CA ASN A 24 9.85 -3.74 1.72
C ASN A 24 8.67 -3.26 2.58
N TYR A 25 7.80 -2.39 2.04
CA TYR A 25 6.67 -1.86 2.79
C TYR A 25 5.69 -2.97 3.17
N ASP A 26 5.32 -3.02 4.46
CA ASP A 26 4.31 -3.94 4.97
C ASP A 26 2.90 -3.48 4.56
N LYS A 27 2.51 -3.86 3.35
CA LYS A 27 1.21 -3.60 2.74
C LYS A 27 0.05 -4.37 3.37
N GLU A 28 0.30 -5.32 4.26
CA GLU A 28 -0.74 -6.09 4.96
C GLU A 28 -1.11 -5.44 6.30
N ASN A 29 -0.22 -4.60 6.86
CA ASN A 29 -0.42 -3.93 8.15
C ASN A 29 -0.30 -2.40 8.04
N ILE A 30 -1.28 -1.77 7.37
CA ILE A 30 -1.33 -0.30 7.25
C ILE A 30 -2.12 0.31 8.40
N HIS A 31 -1.52 1.25 9.13
CA HIS A 31 -2.18 1.95 10.24
C HIS A 31 -3.31 2.87 9.72
N GLU A 32 -4.46 2.88 10.40
CA GLU A 32 -5.67 3.63 9.99
C GLU A 32 -5.41 5.13 9.74
N ASN A 33 -4.60 5.77 10.59
CA ASN A 33 -4.18 7.17 10.39
C ASN A 33 -3.50 7.42 9.03
N CYS A 34 -2.74 6.46 8.50
CA CYS A 34 -2.13 6.58 7.18
C CYS A 34 -3.18 6.49 6.07
N LEU A 35 -4.15 5.58 6.21
CA LEU A 35 -5.28 5.44 5.28
C LEU A 35 -6.15 6.70 5.27
N LYS A 36 -6.45 7.27 6.44
CA LYS A 36 -7.20 8.52 6.55
C LYS A 36 -6.45 9.68 5.86
N ALA A 37 -5.15 9.78 6.07
CA ALA A 37 -4.33 10.82 5.47
C ALA A 37 -4.22 10.69 3.93
N VAL A 38 -4.13 9.47 3.40
CA VAL A 38 -4.02 9.27 1.94
C VAL A 38 -5.36 9.45 1.22
N GLN A 39 -6.47 9.21 1.92
CA GLN A 39 -7.82 9.27 1.34
C GLN A 39 -8.17 10.64 0.72
N GLU A 40 -7.66 11.73 1.27
CA GLU A 40 -7.86 13.07 0.71
C GLU A 40 -7.22 13.20 -0.68
N TYR A 41 -6.03 12.62 -0.87
CA TYR A 41 -5.31 12.62 -2.14
C TYR A 41 -5.94 11.66 -3.15
N LEU A 42 -6.42 10.48 -2.72
CA LEU A 42 -7.06 9.52 -3.63
C LEU A 42 -8.40 10.01 -4.20
N LYS A 43 -9.04 11.00 -3.57
CA LYS A 43 -10.25 11.65 -4.06
C LYS A 43 -9.96 12.79 -5.05
N ASP A 44 -8.71 13.23 -5.10
CA ASP A 44 -8.29 14.31 -5.97
C ASP A 44 -8.11 13.77 -7.40
N PRO A 45 -8.88 14.25 -8.39
CA PRO A 45 -8.72 13.83 -9.78
C PRO A 45 -7.35 14.22 -10.37
N GLU A 46 -6.62 15.17 -9.77
CA GLU A 46 -5.25 15.50 -10.17
C GLU A 46 -4.21 14.49 -9.65
N PHE A 47 -4.57 13.65 -8.67
CA PHE A 47 -3.72 12.57 -8.16
C PHE A 47 -3.82 11.32 -9.07
N ASP A 48 -3.55 11.53 -10.36
CA ASP A 48 -3.60 10.51 -11.39
C ASP A 48 -2.20 10.28 -11.98
N PRO A 49 -1.73 9.01 -12.06
CA PRO A 49 -0.40 8.71 -12.56
C PRO A 49 -0.16 9.19 -14.01
N GLU A 50 -1.16 9.17 -14.87
CA GLU A 50 -1.02 9.58 -16.27
C GLU A 50 -0.99 11.11 -16.40
N LEU A 51 -1.78 11.83 -15.60
CA LEU A 51 -1.67 13.28 -15.49
C LEU A 51 -0.29 13.72 -14.97
N ILE A 52 0.17 13.09 -13.89
CA ILE A 52 1.45 13.40 -13.23
C ILE A 52 2.64 13.04 -14.12
N ARG A 53 2.52 12.01 -14.96
CA ARG A 53 3.59 11.58 -15.89
C ARG A 53 4.04 12.71 -16.80
N ASN A 54 3.13 13.60 -17.20
CA ASN A 54 3.44 14.78 -18.01
C ASN A 54 4.38 15.78 -17.31
N LYS A 55 4.50 15.70 -15.97
CA LYS A 55 5.40 16.53 -15.16
C LYS A 55 6.63 15.78 -14.69
N SER A 56 6.48 14.51 -14.29
CA SER A 56 7.60 13.68 -13.84
C SER A 56 7.25 12.19 -13.86
N THR A 57 8.05 11.42 -14.58
CA THR A 57 7.93 9.95 -14.62
C THR A 57 8.15 9.32 -13.24
N ALA A 58 9.11 9.83 -12.47
CA ALA A 58 9.38 9.31 -11.12
C ALA A 58 8.20 9.58 -10.17
N ALA A 59 7.62 10.78 -10.23
CA ALA A 59 6.45 11.13 -9.43
C ALA A 59 5.22 10.30 -9.83
N ALA A 60 5.04 10.03 -11.12
CA ALA A 60 3.97 9.15 -11.61
C ALA A 60 4.12 7.72 -11.08
N GLY A 61 5.36 7.19 -11.03
CA GLY A 61 5.65 5.90 -10.42
C GLY A 61 5.26 5.84 -8.95
N LEU A 62 5.56 6.89 -8.18
CA LEU A 62 5.18 6.99 -6.77
C LEU A 62 3.66 7.13 -6.59
N CYS A 63 2.99 7.94 -7.41
CA CYS A 63 1.53 8.05 -7.39
C CYS A 63 0.86 6.69 -7.64
N SER A 64 1.30 5.99 -8.69
CA SER A 64 0.81 4.66 -9.01
C SER A 64 1.07 3.66 -7.87
N TRP A 65 2.27 3.70 -7.27
CA TRP A 65 2.59 2.85 -6.12
C TRP A 65 1.62 3.09 -4.94
N VAL A 66 1.35 4.34 -4.58
CA VAL A 66 0.42 4.67 -3.48
C VAL A 66 -0.98 4.11 -3.76
N ILE A 67 -1.52 4.33 -4.96
CA ILE A 67 -2.85 3.83 -5.36
C ILE A 67 -2.91 2.30 -5.23
N ASN A 68 -1.91 1.61 -5.78
CA ASN A 68 -1.86 0.15 -5.78
C ASN A 68 -1.74 -0.43 -4.35
N ILE A 69 -0.98 0.20 -3.47
CA ILE A 69 -0.82 -0.27 -2.07
C ILE A 69 -2.15 -0.15 -1.32
N VAL A 70 -2.87 0.97 -1.46
CA VAL A 70 -4.16 1.15 -0.78
C VAL A 70 -5.21 0.20 -1.35
N GLN A 71 -5.24 0.02 -2.67
CA GLN A 71 -6.15 -0.94 -3.31
C GLN A 71 -5.85 -2.38 -2.86
N PHE A 72 -4.58 -2.76 -2.81
CA PHE A 72 -4.15 -4.07 -2.31
C PHE A 72 -4.64 -4.29 -0.88
N TYR A 73 -4.41 -3.32 0.01
CA TYR A 73 -4.80 -3.44 1.42
C TYR A 73 -6.31 -3.64 1.58
N ASN A 74 -7.13 -2.86 0.86
CA ASN A 74 -8.59 -3.01 0.90
C ASN A 74 -9.04 -4.41 0.47
N ILE A 75 -8.50 -4.90 -0.66
CA ILE A 75 -8.79 -6.25 -1.16
C ILE A 75 -8.30 -7.31 -0.17
N TYR A 76 -7.11 -7.12 0.41
CA TYR A 76 -6.56 -8.03 1.40
C TYR A 76 -7.46 -8.16 2.63
N CYS A 77 -7.96 -7.05 3.16
CA CYS A 77 -8.91 -7.05 4.28
C CYS A 77 -10.21 -7.79 3.95
N ASP A 78 -10.71 -7.67 2.72
CA ASP A 78 -11.93 -8.37 2.28
C ASP A 78 -11.71 -9.87 2.03
N VAL A 79 -10.51 -10.24 1.57
CA VAL A 79 -10.15 -11.61 1.18
C VAL A 79 -9.62 -12.42 2.35
N LYS A 80 -8.91 -11.81 3.30
CA LYS A 80 -8.31 -12.48 4.46
C LYS A 80 -9.33 -13.29 5.26
N PRO A 81 -10.51 -12.76 5.67
CA PRO A 81 -11.51 -13.55 6.39
C PRO A 81 -12.03 -14.74 5.59
N LYS A 82 -12.17 -14.59 4.27
CA LYS A 82 -12.64 -15.66 3.38
C LYS A 82 -11.60 -16.77 3.29
N ARG A 83 -10.31 -16.42 3.19
CA ARG A 83 -9.22 -17.39 3.21
C ARG A 83 -9.09 -18.10 4.55
N ASP A 84 -9.17 -17.35 5.65
CA ASP A 84 -9.11 -17.90 7.01
C ASP A 84 -10.28 -18.89 7.25
N ALA A 85 -11.49 -18.54 6.80
CA ALA A 85 -12.67 -19.41 6.87
C ALA A 85 -12.60 -20.66 5.98
N LEU A 86 -11.84 -20.63 4.87
CA LEU A 86 -11.64 -21.81 4.01
C LEU A 86 -10.51 -22.72 4.51
N ASN A 87 -9.54 -22.17 5.22
CA ASN A 87 -8.42 -22.95 5.76
C ASN A 87 -8.81 -23.76 7.00
N ALA A 88 -9.69 -23.25 7.86
CA ALA A 88 -10.12 -23.97 9.06
C ALA A 88 -10.80 -25.34 8.75
N PRO A 89 -11.77 -25.44 7.82
CA PRO A 89 -12.37 -26.73 7.45
C PRO A 89 -11.41 -27.65 6.70
N ASN A 90 -10.51 -27.11 5.89
CA ASN A 90 -9.53 -27.91 5.16
C ASN A 90 -8.48 -28.54 6.10
N GLU A 91 -8.12 -27.84 7.17
CA GLU A 91 -7.24 -28.39 8.21
C GLU A 91 -7.97 -29.49 9.01
N GLU A 92 -9.22 -29.27 9.41
CA GLU A 92 -10.04 -30.30 10.06
C GLU A 92 -10.23 -31.54 9.18
N LEU A 93 -10.50 -31.35 7.88
CA LEU A 93 -10.64 -32.44 6.92
C LEU A 93 -9.32 -33.19 6.72
N ARG A 94 -8.18 -32.50 6.57
CA ARG A 94 -6.86 -33.15 6.47
C ARG A 94 -6.56 -33.98 7.71
N GLN A 95 -6.77 -33.43 8.90
CA GLN A 95 -6.57 -34.14 10.16
C GLN A 95 -7.53 -35.32 10.34
N ALA A 96 -8.73 -35.26 9.78
CA ALA A 96 -9.71 -36.36 9.78
C ALA A 96 -9.38 -37.45 8.75
N THR A 97 -8.78 -37.11 7.60
CA THR A 97 -8.38 -38.10 6.58
C THR A 97 -7.01 -38.76 6.83
N GLU A 98 -6.20 -38.24 7.75
CA GLU A 98 -4.90 -38.82 8.13
C GLU A 98 -4.98 -39.76 9.35
N LYS A 99 -6.19 -40.05 9.88
CA LYS A 99 -6.46 -41.06 10.91
C LYS A 99 -7.23 -42.24 10.34
#